data_AF-A0A0B1Z357-F1
#
_entry.id   AF-A0A0B1Z357-F1
#
_cell.length_a   1.000
_cell.length_b   1.000
_cell.length_c   1.000
_cell.angle_alpha   90.00
_cell.angle_beta   90.00
_cell.angle_gamma   90.00
#
_symmetry.space_group_name_H-M   'P 1'
#
loop_
_entity.id
_entity.type
_entity.pdbx_description
1 polymer ?
#
loop_
_entity_poly.entity_id
_entity_poly.type
_entity_poly.pdbx_seq_one_letter_code
_entity_poly.pdbx_strand_id
1 'polypeptide(L)'
;MNKFGYDFTSEQRRVLDRYINFLSTLHLVFEKIPVVFERRRMAGHQATALVADSRLNNAYFNVQSLLTLGMRVNEIKVLSSAHDKELKLFRQEALEITARTSRREPLAEVDYRLFSFSRSERWTLSPPKCVEDLIHEFYLRSISIRSAIRQMVFKLSEVNQESFGVNAVFRRAMDHRSCQCHDQPTVVQALFQEASITPPWDLDYLSKDASGRAAEYKADIGSLFNAFSNLNSHLGLVAQTLYQGVDNVVLELQRASYAQSLGELNIRLNTANRTFEEGMILLDDFDRWLRT
;
A
#
# COMPACT_ATOMS: atom_id res chain seq x y z
N MET A 1 7.25 1.53 -22.85
CA MET A 1 6.92 2.77 -22.12
C MET A 1 5.52 2.59 -21.57
N ASN A 2 5.38 2.43 -20.25
CA ASN A 2 4.09 2.24 -19.61
C ASN A 2 3.28 3.54 -19.69
N LYS A 3 2.02 3.42 -20.11
CA LYS A 3 1.11 4.56 -20.34
C LYS A 3 0.84 5.41 -19.08
N PHE A 4 1.24 4.90 -17.91
CA PHE A 4 0.95 5.51 -16.60
C PHE A 4 2.15 6.15 -15.90
N GLY A 5 3.39 6.00 -16.41
CA GLY A 5 4.56 6.68 -15.84
C GLY A 5 4.91 6.32 -14.38
N TYR A 6 4.36 5.22 -13.84
CA TYR A 6 4.74 4.68 -12.53
C TYR A 6 5.97 3.79 -12.69
N ASP A 7 7.15 4.41 -12.70
CA ASP A 7 8.41 3.68 -12.79
C ASP A 7 8.84 3.21 -11.40
N PHE A 8 8.65 1.91 -11.18
CA PHE A 8 9.13 1.21 -10.01
C PHE A 8 10.61 0.85 -10.15
N THR A 9 11.44 1.21 -9.16
CA THR A 9 12.89 0.97 -9.20
C THR A 9 13.36 0.01 -8.11
N SER A 10 14.50 -0.64 -8.34
CA SER A 10 15.17 -1.45 -7.32
C SER A 10 15.63 -0.62 -6.12
N GLU A 11 15.93 0.66 -6.33
CA GLU A 11 16.31 1.57 -5.24
C GLU A 11 15.12 1.89 -4.32
N GLN A 12 13.93 2.12 -4.88
CA GLN A 12 12.70 2.22 -4.09
C GLN A 12 12.45 0.95 -3.28
N ARG A 13 12.73 -0.23 -3.87
CA ARG A 13 12.58 -1.50 -3.16
C ARG A 13 13.52 -1.59 -1.95
N ARG A 14 14.80 -1.23 -2.14
CA ARG A 14 15.78 -1.17 -1.06
C ARG A 14 15.36 -0.20 0.05
N VAL A 15 14.83 0.97 -0.30
CA VAL A 15 14.31 1.93 0.69
C VAL A 15 13.19 1.30 1.53
N LEU A 16 12.25 0.59 0.90
CA LEU A 16 11.19 -0.13 1.61
C LEU A 16 11.76 -1.18 2.57
N ASP A 17 12.65 -2.04 2.10
CA ASP A 17 13.22 -3.12 2.91
C ASP A 17 14.06 -2.57 4.08
N ARG A 18 14.89 -1.55 3.83
CA ARG A 18 15.66 -0.87 4.89
C ARG A 18 14.74 -0.22 5.93
N TYR A 19 13.66 0.41 5.48
CA TYR A 19 12.69 1.04 6.37
C TYR A 19 11.97 0.02 7.26
N ILE A 20 11.52 -1.10 6.66
CA ILE A 20 10.90 -2.20 7.41
C ILE A 20 11.88 -2.77 8.44
N ASN A 21 13.14 -3.00 8.05
CA ASN A 21 14.17 -3.50 8.95
C ASN A 21 14.42 -2.55 10.12
N PHE A 22 14.58 -1.25 9.85
CA PHE A 22 14.73 -0.23 10.89
C PHE A 22 13.56 -0.22 11.88
N LEU A 23 12.32 -0.20 11.38
CA LEU A 23 11.16 -0.23 12.26
C LEU A 23 11.10 -1.52 13.10
N SER A 24 11.52 -2.65 12.52
CA SER A 24 11.54 -3.95 13.20
C SER A 24 12.57 -3.99 14.34
N THR A 25 13.70 -3.30 14.20
CA THR A 25 14.75 -3.25 15.23
C THR A 25 14.63 -2.05 16.18
N LEU A 26 13.69 -1.13 15.93
CA LEU A 26 13.53 0.10 16.70
C LEU A 26 13.38 -0.14 18.21
N HIS A 27 12.60 -1.15 18.60
CA HIS A 27 12.39 -1.51 20.01
C HIS A 27 13.70 -1.87 20.72
N LEU A 28 14.61 -2.58 20.04
CA LEU A 28 15.92 -2.96 20.59
C LEU A 28 16.76 -1.73 20.93
N VAL A 29 16.68 -0.68 20.11
CA VAL A 29 17.39 0.59 20.37
C VAL A 29 16.84 1.26 21.62
N PHE A 30 15.51 1.33 21.74
CA PHE A 30 14.85 1.96 22.89
C PHE A 30 15.09 1.20 24.20
N GLU A 31 15.20 -0.13 24.16
CA GLU A 31 15.55 -0.95 25.33
C GLU A 31 16.96 -0.67 25.87
N LYS A 32 17.89 -0.15 25.05
CA LYS A 32 19.24 0.20 25.50
C LYS A 32 19.35 1.61 26.11
N ILE A 33 18.35 2.47 25.92
CA ILE A 33 18.38 3.85 26.45
C ILE A 33 18.44 3.88 28.00
N PRO A 34 17.66 3.08 28.75
CA PRO A 34 17.80 3.04 30.21
C PRO A 34 19.20 2.64 30.68
N VAL A 35 19.89 1.76 29.93
CA VAL A 35 21.26 1.33 30.25
C VAL A 35 22.23 2.51 30.15
N VAL A 36 22.07 3.39 29.16
CA VAL A 36 22.84 4.63 29.03
C VAL A 36 22.64 5.51 30.28
N PHE A 37 21.40 5.75 30.69
CA PHE A 37 21.11 6.59 31.85
C PHE A 37 21.66 6.02 33.15
N GLU A 38 21.51 4.71 33.36
CA GLU A 38 21.99 4.03 34.56
C GLU A 38 23.52 4.08 34.66
N ARG A 39 24.23 3.95 33.54
CA ARG A 39 25.69 4.08 33.51
C ARG A 39 26.16 5.49 33.83
N ARG A 40 25.48 6.52 33.30
CA ARG A 40 25.78 7.91 33.65
C ARG A 40 25.56 8.16 35.15
N ARG A 41 24.49 7.59 35.71
CA ARG A 41 24.22 7.64 37.16
C ARG A 41 25.33 6.96 37.97
N MET A 42 25.76 5.76 37.57
CA MET A 42 26.87 5.04 38.21
C MET A 42 28.21 5.78 38.13
N ALA A 43 28.41 6.56 37.06
CA ALA A 43 29.56 7.45 36.91
C ALA A 43 29.45 8.77 37.70
N GLY A 44 28.43 8.93 38.56
CA GLY A 44 28.25 10.10 39.42
C GLY A 44 27.52 11.28 38.77
N HIS A 45 26.94 11.11 37.58
CA HIS A 45 26.13 12.16 36.95
C HIS A 45 24.69 12.18 37.46
N GLN A 46 24.06 13.36 37.39
CA GLN A 46 22.66 13.50 37.77
C GLN A 46 21.75 12.72 36.82
N ALA A 47 20.92 11.83 37.42
CA ALA A 47 20.02 10.94 36.71
C ALA A 47 19.07 11.70 35.77
N THR A 48 18.77 11.08 34.63
CA THR A 48 17.80 11.56 33.65
C THR A 48 16.89 10.40 33.24
N ALA A 49 15.77 10.72 32.63
CA ALA A 49 14.86 9.73 32.06
C ALA A 49 14.31 10.25 30.73
N LEU A 50 13.85 9.32 29.90
CA LEU A 50 13.08 9.62 28.70
C LEU A 50 11.61 9.34 29.01
N VAL A 51 10.73 10.30 28.69
CA VAL A 51 9.29 10.10 28.84
C VAL A 51 8.82 9.09 27.79
N ALA A 52 8.01 8.12 28.21
CA ALA A 52 7.40 7.17 27.29
C ALA A 52 6.53 7.89 26.26
N ASP A 53 6.63 7.51 24.99
CA ASP A 53 5.89 8.13 23.90
C ASP A 53 5.16 7.03 23.12
N SER A 54 3.82 7.06 23.19
CA SER A 54 2.96 6.01 22.61
C SER A 54 3.10 5.89 21.09
N ARG A 55 3.60 6.92 20.41
CA ARG A 55 3.82 6.88 18.95
C ARG A 55 4.87 5.85 18.53
N LEU A 56 5.70 5.35 19.45
CA LEU A 56 6.60 4.23 19.17
C LEU A 56 5.85 2.93 18.91
N ASN A 57 4.66 2.76 19.49
CA ASN A 57 3.84 1.56 19.28
C ASN A 57 3.42 1.40 17.80
N ASN A 58 3.39 2.51 17.06
CA ASN A 58 3.07 2.52 15.62
C ASN A 58 4.13 1.80 14.78
N ALA A 59 5.38 1.68 15.25
CA ALA A 59 6.43 0.98 14.51
C ALA A 59 6.04 -0.48 14.21
N TYR A 60 5.48 -1.19 15.19
CA TYR A 60 5.01 -2.56 15.01
C TYR A 60 3.87 -2.65 13.99
N PHE A 61 2.86 -1.79 14.11
CA PHE A 61 1.72 -1.77 13.18
C PHE A 61 2.13 -1.42 11.75
N ASN A 62 3.08 -0.50 11.59
CA ASN A 62 3.65 -0.14 10.30
C ASN A 62 4.43 -1.29 9.67
N VAL A 63 5.25 -2.01 10.45
CA VAL A 63 5.94 -3.21 9.96
C VAL A 63 4.94 -4.24 9.43
N GLN A 64 3.91 -4.56 10.20
CA GLN A 64 2.89 -5.52 9.76
C GLN A 64 2.14 -5.06 8.51
N SER A 65 1.80 -3.76 8.43
CA SER A 65 1.11 -3.20 7.27
C SER A 65 1.97 -3.25 6.00
N LEU A 66 3.26 -2.96 6.11
CA LEU A 66 4.20 -2.99 4.99
C LEU A 66 4.56 -4.41 4.54
N LEU A 67 4.80 -5.33 5.48
CA LEU A 67 5.09 -6.74 5.17
C LEU A 67 3.90 -7.43 4.50
N THR A 68 2.66 -7.09 4.88
CA THR A 68 1.45 -7.68 4.29
C THR A 68 0.99 -6.99 3.01
N LEU A 69 1.66 -5.92 2.56
CA LEU A 69 1.29 -5.17 1.35
C LEU A 69 1.29 -6.07 0.10
N GLY A 70 2.33 -6.89 -0.08
CA GLY A 70 2.42 -7.85 -1.19
C GLY A 70 1.27 -8.85 -1.21
N MET A 71 0.89 -9.37 -0.03
CA MET A 71 -0.26 -10.27 0.09
C MET A 71 -1.57 -9.59 -0.33
N ARG A 72 -1.82 -8.37 0.18
CA ARG A 72 -3.04 -7.60 -0.15
C ARG A 72 -3.13 -7.27 -1.63
N VAL A 73 -2.02 -6.87 -2.24
CA VAL A 73 -1.95 -6.62 -3.69
C VAL A 73 -2.25 -7.90 -4.49
N ASN A 74 -1.70 -9.05 -4.06
CA ASN A 74 -1.99 -10.32 -4.68
C ASN A 74 -3.46 -10.74 -4.53
N GLU A 75 -4.09 -10.52 -3.37
CA GLU A 75 -5.53 -10.78 -3.17
C GLU A 75 -6.40 -9.93 -4.13
N ILE A 76 -6.11 -8.63 -4.24
CA ILE A 76 -6.79 -7.74 -5.19
C ILE A 76 -6.59 -8.24 -6.62
N LYS A 77 -5.38 -8.68 -6.97
CA LYS A 77 -5.06 -9.20 -8.30
C LYS A 77 -5.83 -10.46 -8.64
N VAL A 78 -5.89 -11.43 -7.73
CA VAL A 78 -6.65 -12.67 -7.94
C VAL A 78 -8.14 -12.37 -8.17
N LEU A 79 -8.72 -11.50 -7.34
CA LEU A 79 -10.12 -11.07 -7.50
C LEU A 79 -10.34 -10.37 -8.84
N SER A 80 -9.41 -9.49 -9.22
CA SER A 80 -9.51 -8.68 -10.43
C SER A 80 -9.29 -9.49 -11.70
N SER A 81 -8.37 -10.45 -11.72
CA SER A 81 -8.13 -11.31 -12.88
C SER A 81 -9.34 -12.19 -13.23
N ALA A 82 -10.02 -12.73 -12.23
CA ALA A 82 -11.25 -13.50 -12.44
C ALA A 82 -12.35 -12.62 -13.05
N HIS A 83 -12.54 -11.43 -12.49
CA HIS A 83 -13.50 -10.44 -12.97
C HIS A 83 -13.19 -9.96 -14.40
N ASP A 84 -11.92 -9.66 -14.73
CA ASP A 84 -11.49 -9.23 -16.07
C ASP A 84 -11.86 -10.26 -17.14
N LYS A 85 -11.55 -11.54 -16.88
CA LYS A 85 -11.81 -12.62 -17.82
C LYS A 85 -13.30 -12.77 -18.12
N GLU A 86 -14.14 -12.73 -17.09
CA GLU A 86 -15.59 -12.84 -17.24
C GLU A 86 -16.18 -11.62 -17.93
N LEU A 87 -15.72 -10.40 -17.60
CA LEU A 87 -16.22 -9.16 -18.20
C LEU A 87 -15.85 -9.05 -19.68
N LYS A 88 -14.64 -9.50 -20.05
CA LYS A 88 -14.19 -9.58 -21.45
C LYS A 88 -15.04 -10.56 -22.26
N LEU A 89 -15.31 -11.74 -21.70
CA LEU A 89 -16.17 -12.74 -22.34
C LEU A 89 -17.61 -12.23 -22.50
N PHE A 90 -18.19 -11.64 -21.45
CA PHE A 90 -19.53 -11.06 -21.48
C PHE A 90 -19.66 -9.96 -22.55
N ARG A 91 -18.66 -9.09 -22.67
CA ARG A 91 -18.59 -8.09 -23.76
C ARG A 91 -18.54 -8.74 -25.14
N GLN A 92 -17.72 -9.77 -25.30
CA GLN A 92 -17.59 -10.46 -26.59
C GLN A 92 -18.93 -11.10 -27.00
N GLU A 93 -19.60 -11.78 -26.07
CA GLU A 93 -20.93 -12.37 -26.28
C GLU A 93 -21.98 -11.28 -26.62
N ALA A 94 -21.95 -10.14 -25.93
CA ALA A 94 -22.84 -9.01 -26.25
C ALA A 94 -22.66 -8.50 -27.69
N LEU A 95 -21.41 -8.41 -28.16
CA LEU A 95 -21.08 -8.03 -29.53
C LEU A 95 -21.57 -9.07 -30.55
N GLU A 96 -21.42 -10.36 -30.24
CA GLU A 96 -21.89 -11.45 -31.09
C GLU A 96 -23.42 -11.50 -31.21
N ILE A 97 -24.13 -11.32 -30.09
CA ILE A 97 -25.59 -11.22 -30.07
C ILE A 97 -26.03 -10.02 -30.94
N THR A 98 -25.39 -8.87 -30.74
CA THR A 98 -25.68 -7.64 -31.51
C THR A 98 -25.45 -7.83 -33.01
N ALA A 99 -24.42 -8.60 -33.40
CA ALA A 99 -24.13 -8.89 -34.80
C ALA A 99 -25.17 -9.81 -35.45
N ARG A 100 -25.85 -10.66 -34.67
CA ARG A 100 -26.92 -11.54 -35.13
C ARG A 100 -28.30 -10.89 -35.13
N THR A 101 -28.49 -9.86 -34.29
CA THR A 101 -29.76 -9.12 -34.17
C THR A 101 -29.60 -7.70 -34.72
N SER A 102 -29.52 -6.70 -33.84
CA SER A 102 -29.39 -5.29 -34.17
C SER A 102 -28.82 -4.51 -32.98
N ARG A 103 -28.13 -3.40 -33.27
CA ARG A 103 -27.74 -2.43 -32.23
C ARG A 103 -28.93 -1.80 -31.52
N ARG A 104 -30.12 -1.79 -32.16
CA ARG A 104 -31.35 -1.22 -31.62
C ARG A 104 -32.20 -2.23 -30.86
N GLU A 105 -31.78 -3.48 -30.79
CA GLU A 105 -32.47 -4.53 -30.04
C GLU A 105 -32.68 -4.06 -28.59
N PRO A 106 -33.93 -4.00 -28.09
CA PRO A 106 -34.22 -3.61 -26.72
C PRO A 106 -33.58 -4.61 -25.75
N LEU A 107 -32.89 -4.12 -24.73
CA LEU A 107 -32.16 -5.00 -23.80
C LEU A 107 -33.10 -5.97 -23.07
N ALA A 108 -34.30 -5.51 -22.71
CA ALA A 108 -35.33 -6.29 -22.04
C ALA A 108 -35.87 -7.48 -22.87
N GLU A 109 -35.67 -7.46 -24.19
CA GLU A 109 -36.11 -8.54 -25.11
C GLU A 109 -35.00 -9.58 -25.35
N VAL A 110 -33.77 -9.29 -24.95
CA VAL A 110 -32.63 -10.20 -25.12
C VAL A 110 -32.70 -11.32 -24.08
N ASP A 111 -32.68 -12.57 -24.55
CA ASP A 111 -32.59 -13.73 -23.65
C ASP A 111 -31.22 -13.75 -22.95
N TYR A 112 -31.22 -13.48 -21.63
CA TYR A 112 -30.02 -13.49 -20.80
C TYR A 112 -29.29 -14.84 -20.79
N ARG A 113 -29.97 -15.94 -21.13
CA ARG A 113 -29.38 -17.29 -21.18
C ARG A 113 -28.43 -17.48 -22.36
N LEU A 114 -28.40 -16.53 -23.30
CA LEU A 114 -27.42 -16.49 -24.39
C LEU A 114 -26.01 -16.18 -23.88
N PHE A 115 -25.88 -15.51 -22.73
CA PHE A 115 -24.60 -15.25 -22.10
C PHE A 115 -24.14 -16.46 -21.30
N SER A 116 -22.90 -16.91 -21.48
CA SER A 116 -22.35 -18.04 -20.70
C SER A 116 -22.31 -17.71 -19.20
N PHE A 117 -22.13 -16.43 -18.85
CA PHE A 117 -22.12 -15.95 -17.48
C PHE A 117 -23.43 -16.25 -16.72
N SER A 118 -24.57 -16.37 -17.42
CA SER A 118 -25.85 -16.76 -16.80
C SER A 118 -25.84 -18.12 -16.13
N ARG A 119 -24.85 -18.97 -16.44
CA ARG A 119 -24.66 -20.31 -15.88
C ARG A 119 -23.66 -20.35 -14.74
N SER A 120 -23.15 -19.20 -14.30
CA SER A 120 -22.29 -19.11 -13.12
C SER A 120 -22.99 -19.73 -11.91
N GLU A 121 -22.26 -20.51 -11.11
CA GLU A 121 -22.74 -21.02 -9.83
C GLU A 121 -22.51 -20.02 -8.68
N ARG A 122 -21.79 -18.94 -8.96
CA ARG A 122 -21.40 -17.93 -7.98
C ARG A 122 -22.12 -16.64 -8.32
N TRP A 123 -23.08 -16.26 -7.49
CA TRP A 123 -23.82 -15.01 -7.54
C TRP A 123 -23.67 -14.29 -6.21
N THR A 124 -23.50 -12.97 -6.24
CA THR A 124 -23.35 -12.16 -5.02
C THR A 124 -24.67 -12.05 -4.27
N LEU A 125 -25.80 -11.97 -4.98
CA LEU A 125 -27.14 -11.83 -4.39
C LEU A 125 -28.11 -12.94 -4.82
N SER A 126 -28.44 -13.02 -6.10
CA SER A 126 -29.43 -13.98 -6.62
C SER A 126 -29.12 -14.33 -8.07
N PRO A 127 -29.53 -15.52 -8.56
CA PRO A 127 -29.38 -15.88 -9.96
C PRO A 127 -30.13 -14.92 -10.89
N PRO A 128 -29.62 -14.69 -12.11
CA PRO A 128 -30.15 -13.70 -13.04
C PRO A 128 -31.49 -14.14 -13.63
N LYS A 129 -32.36 -13.16 -13.87
CA LYS A 129 -33.65 -13.33 -14.57
C LYS A 129 -33.70 -12.53 -15.87
N CYS A 130 -32.81 -11.56 -16.03
CA CYS A 130 -32.65 -10.73 -17.22
C CYS A 130 -31.18 -10.32 -17.41
N VAL A 131 -30.88 -9.59 -18.49
CA VAL A 131 -29.50 -9.16 -18.79
C VAL A 131 -29.02 -8.11 -17.79
N GLU A 132 -29.92 -7.26 -17.30
CA GLU A 132 -29.64 -6.26 -16.27
C GLU A 132 -29.09 -6.90 -14.99
N ASP A 133 -29.61 -8.06 -14.59
CA ASP A 133 -29.10 -8.80 -13.42
C ASP A 133 -27.65 -9.28 -13.63
N LEU A 134 -27.29 -9.69 -14.85
CA LEU A 134 -25.91 -10.07 -15.20
C LEU A 134 -24.96 -8.86 -15.07
N ILE A 135 -25.40 -7.70 -15.56
CA ILE A 135 -24.63 -6.45 -15.47
C ILE A 135 -24.51 -6.00 -14.00
N HIS A 136 -25.59 -6.14 -13.23
CA HIS A 136 -25.61 -5.80 -11.82
C HIS A 136 -24.63 -6.67 -11.02
N GLU A 137 -24.50 -7.96 -11.34
CA GLU A 137 -23.49 -8.83 -10.72
C GLU A 137 -22.06 -8.32 -10.99
N PHE A 138 -21.73 -7.88 -12.21
CA PHE A 138 -20.44 -7.26 -12.48
C PHE A 138 -20.24 -5.99 -11.65
N TYR A 139 -21.26 -5.13 -11.57
CA TYR A 139 -21.23 -3.94 -10.73
C TYR A 139 -20.90 -4.26 -9.25
N LEU A 140 -21.55 -5.28 -8.67
CA LEU A 140 -21.31 -5.71 -7.29
C LEU A 140 -19.88 -6.23 -7.09
N ARG A 141 -19.38 -7.04 -8.04
CA ARG A 141 -17.98 -7.53 -8.01
C ARG A 141 -16.99 -6.37 -8.08
N SER A 142 -17.22 -5.38 -8.94
CA SER A 142 -16.36 -4.19 -9.03
C SER A 142 -16.39 -3.35 -7.74
N ILE A 143 -17.52 -3.28 -7.03
CA ILE A 143 -17.58 -2.64 -5.71
C ILE A 143 -16.69 -3.36 -4.70
N SER A 144 -16.70 -4.70 -4.70
CA SER A 144 -15.84 -5.50 -3.81
C SER A 144 -14.36 -5.21 -4.07
N ILE A 145 -13.94 -5.23 -5.34
CA ILE A 145 -12.57 -4.89 -5.75
C ILE A 145 -12.21 -3.46 -5.33
N ARG A 146 -13.09 -2.50 -5.60
CA ARG A 146 -12.91 -1.09 -5.20
C ARG A 146 -12.73 -0.95 -3.69
N SER A 147 -13.51 -1.69 -2.89
CA SER A 147 -13.41 -1.69 -1.43
C SER A 147 -12.06 -2.21 -0.96
N ALA A 148 -11.57 -3.30 -1.55
CA ALA A 148 -10.24 -3.85 -1.23
C ALA A 148 -9.12 -2.85 -1.56
N ILE A 149 -9.17 -2.20 -2.73
CA ILE A 149 -8.21 -1.15 -3.10
C ILE A 149 -8.31 0.06 -2.15
N ARG A 150 -9.53 0.46 -1.76
CA ARG A 150 -9.74 1.55 -0.81
C ARG A 150 -9.08 1.28 0.54
N GLN A 151 -9.14 0.04 1.03
CA GLN A 151 -8.43 -0.35 2.26
C GLN A 151 -6.91 -0.20 2.11
N MET A 152 -6.35 -0.55 0.95
CA MET A 152 -4.94 -0.33 0.65
C MET A 152 -4.58 1.16 0.67
N VAL A 153 -5.39 2.02 0.05
CA VAL A 153 -5.22 3.49 0.11
C VAL A 153 -5.17 4.00 1.56
N PHE A 154 -6.14 3.58 2.38
CA PHE A 154 -6.17 3.99 3.79
C PHE A 154 -4.93 3.53 4.57
N LYS A 155 -4.47 2.29 4.35
CA LYS A 155 -3.29 1.78 5.03
C LYS A 155 -2.01 2.50 4.64
N LEU A 156 -1.81 2.83 3.37
CA LEU A 156 -0.66 3.63 2.95
C LEU A 156 -0.71 5.05 3.52
N SER A 157 -1.90 5.65 3.66
CA SER A 157 -2.06 6.95 4.31
C SER A 157 -1.73 6.91 5.81
N GLU A 158 -2.21 5.88 6.52
CA GLU A 158 -1.95 5.66 7.94
C GLU A 158 -0.45 5.49 8.19
N VAL A 159 0.21 4.60 7.44
CA VAL A 159 1.66 4.39 7.52
C VAL A 159 2.43 5.68 7.27
N ASN A 160 2.00 6.50 6.30
CA ASN A 160 2.62 7.80 6.05
C ASN A 160 2.57 8.70 7.28
N GLN A 161 1.36 8.89 7.83
CA GLN A 161 1.13 9.80 8.94
C GLN A 161 1.90 9.35 10.19
N GLU A 162 1.86 8.05 10.47
CA GLU A 162 2.54 7.46 11.62
C GLU A 162 4.06 7.53 11.49
N SER A 163 4.61 7.44 10.27
CA SER A 163 6.05 7.54 10.03
C SER A 163 6.64 8.86 10.55
N PHE A 164 5.91 9.98 10.41
CA PHE A 164 6.33 11.29 10.95
C PHE A 164 6.39 11.27 12.49
N GLY A 165 5.40 10.63 13.11
CA GLY A 165 5.36 10.44 14.56
C GLY A 165 6.56 9.64 15.06
N VAL A 166 6.82 8.49 14.44
CA VAL A 166 7.95 7.61 14.80
C VAL A 166 9.29 8.34 14.61
N ASN A 167 9.48 9.05 13.49
CA ASN A 167 10.69 9.84 13.24
C ASN A 167 10.92 10.92 14.32
N ALA A 168 9.86 11.65 14.68
CA ALA A 168 9.94 12.69 15.69
C ALA A 168 10.32 12.14 17.07
N VAL A 169 9.74 10.99 17.47
CA VAL A 169 10.11 10.34 18.74
C VAL A 169 11.54 9.83 18.70
N PHE A 170 11.92 9.14 17.62
CA PHE A 170 13.27 8.62 17.45
C PHE A 170 14.32 9.73 17.55
N ARG A 171 14.16 10.82 16.79
CA ARG A 171 15.10 11.95 16.82
C ARG A 171 15.20 12.57 18.21
N ARG A 172 14.05 12.82 18.86
CA ARG A 172 14.02 13.37 20.22
C ARG A 172 14.74 12.46 21.22
N ALA A 173 14.52 11.15 21.13
CA ALA A 173 15.16 10.18 22.01
C ALA A 173 16.68 10.15 21.80
N MET A 174 17.13 10.12 20.54
CA MET A 174 18.56 10.11 20.18
C MET A 174 19.28 11.40 20.60
N ASP A 175 18.61 12.55 20.51
CA ASP A 175 19.14 13.86 20.91
C ASP A 175 18.98 14.20 22.39
N HIS A 176 18.30 13.35 23.16
CA HIS A 176 18.14 13.57 24.59
C HIS A 176 19.50 13.53 25.29
N ARG A 177 19.71 14.44 26.24
CA ARG A 177 20.91 14.44 27.07
C ARG A 177 20.98 13.16 27.91
N SER A 178 22.17 12.55 28.00
CA SER A 178 22.37 11.31 28.77
C SER A 178 22.38 11.52 30.30
N CYS A 179 22.46 12.76 30.77
CA CYS A 179 22.36 13.17 32.17
C CYS A 179 21.79 14.59 32.28
N GLN A 180 21.31 15.00 33.46
CA GLN A 180 20.74 16.35 33.65
C GLN A 180 21.79 17.47 33.79
N CYS A 181 23.01 17.13 34.17
CA CYS A 181 24.06 18.10 34.49
C CYS A 181 24.91 18.56 33.29
N HIS A 182 24.81 17.89 32.15
CA HIS A 182 25.56 18.22 30.93
C HIS A 182 24.70 18.01 29.69
N ASP A 183 24.94 18.82 28.66
CA ASP A 183 24.26 18.68 27.36
C ASP A 183 24.82 17.52 26.52
N GLN A 184 26.07 17.10 26.79
CA GLN A 184 26.73 15.99 26.10
C GLN A 184 27.30 14.97 27.10
N PRO A 185 27.39 13.69 26.71
CA PRO A 185 26.93 13.12 25.45
C PRO A 185 25.40 13.02 25.38
N THR A 186 24.84 13.07 24.18
CA THR A 186 23.44 12.66 23.94
C THR A 186 23.29 11.15 24.04
N VAL A 187 22.05 10.65 24.07
CA VAL A 187 21.74 9.21 24.09
C VAL A 187 22.44 8.51 22.93
N VAL A 188 22.33 9.01 21.69
CA VAL A 188 22.93 8.32 20.54
C VAL A 188 24.45 8.22 20.68
N GLN A 189 25.12 9.28 21.11
CA GLN A 189 26.58 9.26 21.27
C GLN A 189 26.99 8.25 22.34
N ALA A 190 26.25 8.18 23.44
CA ALA A 190 26.51 7.20 24.49
C ALA A 190 26.24 5.76 24.03
N LEU A 191 25.26 5.51 23.16
CA LEU A 191 25.03 4.19 22.57
C LEU A 191 26.21 3.74 21.70
N PHE A 192 26.87 4.65 20.98
CA PHE A 192 28.04 4.36 20.14
C PHE A 192 29.37 4.32 20.89
N GLN A 193 29.39 4.65 22.19
CA GLN A 193 30.60 4.53 23.03
C GLN A 193 30.90 3.08 23.43
N GLU A 194 29.90 2.19 23.38
CA GLU A 194 30.09 0.79 23.75
C GLU A 194 29.41 -0.16 22.76
N ALA A 195 30.17 -1.14 22.29
CA ALA A 195 29.73 -2.10 21.29
C ALA A 195 28.49 -2.91 21.72
N SER A 196 28.36 -3.22 23.02
CA SER A 196 27.27 -4.06 23.55
C SER A 196 25.88 -3.40 23.49
N ILE A 197 25.84 -2.07 23.37
CA ILE A 197 24.62 -1.25 23.35
C ILE A 197 24.54 -0.41 22.06
N THR A 198 25.45 -0.61 21.12
CA THR A 198 25.41 0.06 19.81
C THR A 198 24.18 -0.42 19.04
N PRO A 199 23.38 0.49 18.45
CA PRO A 199 22.19 0.11 17.69
C PRO A 199 22.56 -0.79 16.50
N PRO A 200 21.75 -1.81 16.19
CA PRO A 200 21.92 -2.55 14.95
C PRO A 200 21.69 -1.60 13.76
N TRP A 201 22.64 -1.55 12.83
CA TRP A 201 22.51 -0.78 11.60
C TRP A 201 23.23 -1.45 10.44
N ASP A 202 22.75 -1.20 9.23
CA ASP A 202 23.17 -1.87 7.99
C ASP A 202 24.25 -1.11 7.21
N LEU A 203 24.80 -0.03 7.78
CA LEU A 203 25.88 0.75 7.18
C LEU A 203 27.23 0.55 7.86
N ASP A 204 28.27 0.50 7.04
CA ASP A 204 29.65 0.69 7.49
C ASP A 204 29.88 2.18 7.76
N TYR A 205 30.10 2.53 9.03
CA TYR A 205 30.40 3.90 9.41
C TYR A 205 31.78 4.33 8.92
N LEU A 206 31.87 5.54 8.39
CA LEU A 206 33.12 6.14 7.91
C LEU A 206 33.97 6.62 9.08
N SER A 207 33.34 7.19 10.11
CA SER A 207 34.00 7.60 11.34
C SER A 207 34.40 6.41 12.21
N LYS A 208 35.59 6.53 12.84
CA LYS A 208 36.10 5.58 13.83
C LYS A 208 35.74 5.94 15.27
N ASP A 209 35.31 7.18 15.52
CA ASP A 209 34.97 7.67 16.86
C ASP A 209 33.46 7.61 17.11
N ALA A 210 33.05 7.46 18.38
CA ALA A 210 31.66 7.27 18.75
C ALA A 210 30.75 8.44 18.34
N SER A 211 31.26 9.67 18.38
CA SER A 211 30.49 10.87 18.06
C SER A 211 30.22 11.00 16.57
N GLY A 212 31.24 10.73 15.74
CA GLY A 212 31.07 10.69 14.28
C GLY A 212 30.12 9.58 13.84
N ARG A 213 30.26 8.35 14.37
CA ARG A 213 29.33 7.24 14.08
C ARG A 213 27.88 7.56 14.48
N ALA A 214 27.68 8.19 15.63
CA ALA A 214 26.37 8.63 16.07
C ALA A 214 25.75 9.69 15.15
N ALA A 215 26.56 10.62 14.64
CA ALA A 215 26.11 11.62 13.67
C ALA A 215 25.71 10.99 12.33
N GLU A 216 26.53 10.06 11.81
CA GLU A 216 26.25 9.30 10.59
C GLU A 216 24.96 8.48 10.71
N TYR A 217 24.79 7.74 11.82
CA TYR A 217 23.58 6.95 12.08
C TYR A 217 22.31 7.81 12.09
N LYS A 218 22.34 8.95 12.77
CA LYS A 218 21.21 9.88 12.79
C LYS A 218 20.91 10.47 11.42
N ALA A 219 21.95 10.86 10.67
CA ALA A 219 21.81 11.45 9.34
C ALA A 219 21.22 10.44 8.35
N ASP A 220 21.67 9.19 8.41
CA ASP A 220 21.18 8.14 7.53
C ASP A 220 19.74 7.75 7.86
N ILE A 221 19.37 7.55 9.13
CA ILE A 221 17.96 7.32 9.50
C ILE A 221 17.08 8.51 9.08
N GLY A 222 17.57 9.73 9.25
CA GLY A 222 16.87 10.92 8.78
C GLY A 222 16.61 10.89 7.27
N SER A 223 17.61 10.45 6.49
CA SER A 223 17.51 10.27 5.05
C SER A 223 16.56 9.13 4.67
N LEU A 224 16.59 8.02 5.42
CA LEU A 224 15.70 6.87 5.22
C LEU A 224 14.24 7.25 5.40
N PHE A 225 13.88 8.01 6.44
CA PHE A 225 12.51 8.51 6.61
C PHE A 225 12.06 9.42 5.46
N ASN A 226 12.93 10.29 4.97
CA ASN A 226 12.63 11.16 3.83
C ASN A 226 12.43 10.35 2.54
N ALA A 227 13.32 9.40 2.27
CA ALA A 227 13.23 8.49 1.13
C ALA A 227 11.96 7.64 1.20
N PHE A 228 11.63 7.11 2.37
CA PHE A 228 10.41 6.34 2.58
C PHE A 228 9.16 7.21 2.42
N SER A 229 9.14 8.45 2.89
CA SER A 229 7.99 9.35 2.70
C SER A 229 7.72 9.64 1.22
N ASN A 230 8.78 9.85 0.44
CA ASN A 230 8.69 9.99 -1.02
C ASN A 230 8.16 8.70 -1.67
N LEU A 231 8.68 7.54 -1.27
CA LEU A 231 8.21 6.24 -1.75
C LEU A 231 6.74 6.03 -1.41
N ASN A 232 6.34 6.24 -0.16
CA ASN A 232 4.98 6.02 0.29
C ASN A 232 3.99 6.96 -0.41
N SER A 233 4.41 8.18 -0.73
CA SER A 233 3.62 9.10 -1.57
C SER A 233 3.41 8.53 -2.98
N HIS A 234 4.45 7.94 -3.58
CA HIS A 234 4.35 7.24 -4.86
C HIS A 234 3.42 6.03 -4.79
N LEU A 235 3.56 5.18 -3.76
CA LEU A 235 2.67 4.03 -3.53
C LEU A 235 1.22 4.47 -3.33
N GLY A 236 1.00 5.55 -2.58
CA GLY A 236 -0.32 6.15 -2.37
C GLY A 236 -0.96 6.63 -3.67
N LEU A 237 -0.17 7.25 -4.56
CA LEU A 237 -0.64 7.68 -5.88
C LEU A 237 -1.04 6.49 -6.78
N VAL A 238 -0.25 5.41 -6.77
CA VAL A 238 -0.58 4.16 -7.48
C VAL A 238 -1.89 3.58 -6.95
N ALA A 239 -2.03 3.44 -5.63
CA ALA A 239 -3.24 2.92 -5.00
C ALA A 239 -4.48 3.79 -5.30
N GLN A 240 -4.32 5.12 -5.28
CA GLN A 240 -5.38 6.06 -5.60
C GLN A 240 -5.79 6.00 -7.08
N THR A 241 -4.83 5.79 -7.98
CA THR A 241 -5.09 5.62 -9.42
C THR A 241 -5.87 4.36 -9.69
N LEU A 242 -5.47 3.23 -9.06
CA LEU A 242 -6.22 1.98 -9.10
C LEU A 242 -7.65 2.18 -8.57
N TYR A 243 -7.80 2.87 -7.44
CA TYR A 243 -9.11 3.15 -6.85
C TYR A 243 -10.00 3.93 -7.81
N GLN A 244 -9.50 5.02 -8.40
CA GLN A 244 -10.25 5.84 -9.35
C GLN A 244 -10.59 5.07 -10.63
N GLY A 245 -9.66 4.24 -11.12
CA GLY A 245 -9.91 3.37 -12.27
C GLY A 245 -11.08 2.42 -12.04
N VAL A 246 -11.09 1.71 -10.90
CA VAL A 246 -12.19 0.80 -10.57
C VAL A 246 -13.47 1.56 -10.22
N ASP A 247 -13.41 2.73 -9.60
CA ASP A 247 -14.58 3.58 -9.36
C ASP A 247 -15.26 3.99 -10.67
N ASN A 248 -14.49 4.34 -11.70
CA ASN A 248 -15.01 4.61 -13.04
C ASN A 248 -15.67 3.36 -13.67
N VAL A 249 -15.09 2.17 -13.47
CA VAL A 249 -15.69 0.90 -13.92
C VAL A 249 -17.03 0.65 -13.22
N VAL A 250 -17.10 0.87 -11.91
CA VAL A 250 -18.36 0.78 -11.13
C VAL A 250 -19.42 1.71 -11.71
N LEU A 251 -19.06 2.96 -12.02
CA LEU A 251 -19.98 3.94 -12.59
C LEU A 251 -20.45 3.54 -14.00
N GLU A 252 -19.57 3.04 -14.86
CA GLU A 252 -19.95 2.58 -16.20
C GLU A 252 -20.82 1.33 -16.17
N LEU A 253 -20.58 0.39 -15.27
CA LEU A 253 -21.44 -0.80 -15.09
C LEU A 253 -22.80 -0.45 -14.48
N GLN A 254 -22.84 0.52 -13.55
CA GLN A 254 -24.09 1.06 -13.04
C GLN A 254 -24.91 1.68 -14.18
N ARG A 255 -24.27 2.48 -15.05
CA ARG A 255 -24.93 3.06 -16.23
C ARG A 255 -25.38 1.98 -17.23
N ALA A 256 -24.56 0.94 -17.44
CA ALA A 256 -24.90 -0.18 -18.30
C ALA A 256 -26.17 -0.92 -17.82
N SER A 257 -26.42 -0.95 -16.51
CA SER A 257 -27.63 -1.57 -15.94
C SER A 257 -28.92 -0.86 -16.33
N TYR A 258 -28.83 0.37 -16.85
CA TYR A 258 -29.96 1.17 -17.36
C TYR A 258 -29.96 1.29 -18.90
N ALA A 259 -29.07 0.56 -19.58
CA ALA A 259 -28.97 0.62 -21.04
C ALA A 259 -30.28 0.13 -21.68
N GLN A 260 -30.79 0.89 -22.65
CA GLN A 260 -32.07 0.58 -23.30
C GLN A 260 -31.91 -0.37 -24.48
N SER A 261 -30.69 -0.50 -25.01
CA SER A 261 -30.40 -1.30 -26.20
C SER A 261 -29.04 -1.99 -26.14
N LEU A 262 -28.87 -3.04 -26.94
CA LEU A 262 -27.58 -3.73 -27.10
C LEU A 262 -26.45 -2.78 -27.58
N GLY A 263 -26.77 -1.81 -28.44
CA GLY A 263 -25.79 -0.83 -28.91
C GLY A 263 -25.24 0.04 -27.79
N GLU A 264 -26.12 0.51 -26.90
CA GLU A 264 -25.72 1.28 -25.71
C GLU A 264 -24.92 0.41 -24.73
N LEU A 265 -25.38 -0.82 -24.46
CA LEU A 265 -24.68 -1.76 -23.60
C LEU A 265 -23.24 -1.99 -24.08
N ASN A 266 -23.04 -2.26 -25.37
CA ASN A 266 -21.71 -2.49 -25.94
C ASN A 266 -20.76 -1.31 -25.74
N ILE A 267 -21.24 -0.07 -25.87
CA ILE A 267 -20.42 1.13 -25.64
C ILE A 267 -19.97 1.20 -24.18
N ARG A 268 -20.88 0.94 -23.25
CA ARG A 268 -20.59 0.95 -21.80
C ARG A 268 -19.63 -0.18 -21.42
N LEU A 269 -19.89 -1.40 -21.87
CA LEU A 269 -19.02 -2.56 -21.61
C LEU A 269 -17.62 -2.39 -22.22
N ASN A 270 -17.52 -1.76 -23.39
CA ASN A 270 -16.23 -1.45 -24.00
C ASN A 270 -15.43 -0.44 -23.16
N THR A 271 -16.10 0.59 -22.64
CA THR A 271 -15.47 1.60 -21.79
C THR A 271 -15.02 0.99 -20.46
N ALA A 272 -15.90 0.24 -19.78
CA ALA A 272 -15.59 -0.47 -18.55
C ALA A 272 -14.41 -1.44 -18.72
N ASN A 273 -14.42 -2.27 -19.76
CA ASN A 273 -13.32 -3.22 -20.03
C ASN A 273 -11.99 -2.51 -20.24
N ARG A 274 -11.94 -1.46 -21.08
CA ARG A 274 -10.68 -0.76 -21.35
C ARG A 274 -10.10 -0.13 -20.09
N THR A 275 -10.93 0.51 -19.28
CA THR A 275 -10.50 1.11 -18.01
C THR A 275 -10.04 0.05 -17.01
N PHE A 276 -10.74 -1.09 -16.95
CA PHE A 276 -10.35 -2.18 -16.05
C PHE A 276 -9.01 -2.81 -16.46
N GLU A 277 -8.82 -3.06 -17.76
CA GLU A 277 -7.57 -3.60 -18.33
C GLU A 277 -6.37 -2.68 -18.05
N GLU A 278 -6.57 -1.37 -18.20
CA GLU A 278 -5.57 -0.35 -17.84
C GLU A 278 -5.17 -0.44 -16.35
N GLY A 279 -6.15 -0.64 -15.45
CA GLY A 279 -5.91 -0.86 -14.03
C GLY A 279 -5.19 -2.18 -13.74
N MET A 280 -5.50 -3.26 -14.47
CA MET A 280 -4.83 -4.56 -14.32
C MET A 280 -3.34 -4.50 -14.65
N ILE A 281 -2.96 -3.76 -15.69
CA ILE A 281 -1.55 -3.56 -16.05
C ILE A 281 -0.80 -2.89 -14.89
N LEU A 282 -1.37 -1.81 -14.34
CA LEU A 282 -0.77 -1.10 -13.20
C LEU A 282 -0.66 -2.01 -11.96
N LEU A 283 -1.70 -2.80 -11.67
CA LEU A 283 -1.70 -3.75 -10.57
C LEU A 283 -0.65 -4.85 -10.75
N ASP A 284 -0.45 -5.34 -11.97
CA ASP A 284 0.57 -6.33 -12.30
C ASP A 284 1.99 -5.79 -12.16
N ASP A 285 2.24 -4.55 -12.57
CA ASP A 285 3.54 -3.91 -12.40
C ASP A 285 3.84 -3.67 -10.91
N PHE A 286 2.84 -3.29 -10.13
CA PHE A 286 2.98 -3.10 -8.69
C PHE A 286 3.26 -4.44 -7.97
N ASP A 287 2.51 -5.50 -8.28
CA ASP A 287 2.75 -6.85 -7.77
C ASP A 287 4.15 -7.37 -8.12
N ARG A 288 4.61 -7.13 -9.36
CA ARG A 288 5.95 -7.55 -9.81
C ARG A 288 7.06 -6.84 -9.01
N TRP A 289 6.92 -5.53 -8.79
CA TRP A 289 7.87 -4.77 -7.99
C TRP A 289 7.91 -5.25 -6.52
N LEU A 290 6.76 -5.53 -5.91
CA LEU A 290 6.68 -6.05 -4.54
C LEU A 290 7.27 -7.46 -4.36
N ARG A 291 7.54 -8.18 -5.45
CA ARG A 291 8.17 -9.52 -5.42
C ARG A 291 9.67 -9.50 -5.77
N THR A 292 10.19 -8.35 -6.18
CA THR A 292 11.62 -8.15 -6.45
C THR A 292 12.38 -8.03 -5.14
#